data_AF-A0A444WC17-F1
#
_entry.id   AF-A0A444WC17-F1
#
_cell.length_a   1.000
_cell.length_b   1.000
_cell.length_c   1.000
_cell.angle_alpha   90.00
_cell.angle_beta   90.00
_cell.angle_gamma   90.00
#
_symmetry.space_group_name_H-M   'P 1'
#
loop_
_entity.id
_entity.type
_entity.pdbx_description
1 polymer ?
#
loop_
_entity_poly.entity_id
_entity_poly.type
_entity_poly.pdbx_seq_one_letter_code
_entity_poly.pdbx_strand_id
1 'polypeptide(L)'
;MITEFFKITDTVALTEMRNKIFTEILRLPMSSGDKNNTEEAMYLWNYNSDAYIKNIKSTAAKGTVMTDFTAMIKIIDISLLGN
;
A
#
# COMPACT_ATOMS: atom_id res chain seq x y z
N MET A 1 10.00 2.36 2.60
CA MET A 1 8.55 2.63 2.63
C MET A 1 7.76 1.63 3.48
N ILE A 2 7.43 0.41 3.04
CA ILE A 2 6.55 -0.49 3.85
C ILE A 2 7.19 -0.95 5.17
N THR A 3 8.51 -1.16 5.19
CA THR A 3 9.24 -1.49 6.43
C THR A 3 9.29 -0.32 7.42
N GLU A 4 9.28 0.91 6.92
CA GLU A 4 9.24 2.13 7.75
C GLU A 4 7.83 2.35 8.30
N PHE A 5 6.80 2.07 7.51
CA PHE A 5 5.40 2.07 7.95
C PHE A 5 5.23 1.23 9.22
N PHE A 6 5.76 0.00 9.26
CA PHE A 6 5.66 -0.86 10.44
C PHE A 6 6.54 -0.47 11.64
N LYS A 7 7.38 0.56 11.53
CA LYS A 7 8.17 1.09 12.66
C LYS A 7 7.46 2.24 13.38
N ILE A 8 6.44 2.84 12.76
CA ILE A 8 5.68 3.96 13.34
C ILE A 8 4.69 3.40 14.38
N THR A 9 4.67 4.01 15.55
CA THR A 9 3.75 3.64 16.65
C THR A 9 2.62 4.64 16.84
N ASP A 10 2.72 5.82 16.24
CA ASP A 10 1.68 6.85 16.24
C ASP A 10 0.70 6.63 15.08
N THR A 11 -0.60 6.64 15.38
CA THR A 11 -1.65 6.31 14.39
C THR A 11 -1.88 7.42 13.36
N VAL A 12 -1.61 8.67 13.72
CA VAL A 12 -1.70 9.81 12.80
C VAL A 12 -0.55 9.74 11.80
N ALA A 13 0.69 9.58 12.27
CA ALA A 13 1.87 9.43 11.43
C ALA A 13 1.78 8.17 10.54
N LEU A 14 1.19 7.07 11.02
CA LEU A 14 0.89 5.90 10.19
C LEU A 14 -0.07 6.23 9.06
N THR A 15 -1.15 6.95 9.38
CA THR A 15 -2.16 7.38 8.40
C THR A 15 -1.53 8.24 7.30
N GLU A 16 -0.67 9.19 7.69
CA GLU A 16 0.08 10.04 6.77
C GLU A 16 1.03 9.23 5.89
N MET A 17 1.80 8.29 6.47
CA MET A 17 2.71 7.42 5.71
C MET A 17 1.94 6.56 4.70
N ARG A 18 0.79 5.98 5.08
CA ARG A 18 -0.08 5.22 4.18
C ARG A 18 -0.60 6.09 3.02
N ASN A 19 -1.03 7.31 3.29
CA ASN A 19 -1.47 8.25 2.25
C ASN A 19 -0.33 8.69 1.32
N LYS A 20 0.88 8.83 1.87
CA LYS A 20 2.09 9.13 1.09
C LYS A 20 2.42 8.00 0.13
N ILE A 21 2.44 6.76 0.62
CA ILE A 21 2.65 5.55 -0.22
C ILE A 21 1.63 5.52 -1.37
N PHE A 22 0.34 5.73 -1.07
CA PHE A 22 -0.72 5.78 -2.06
C PHE A 22 -0.46 6.86 -3.12
N THR A 23 -0.14 8.08 -2.69
CA THR A 23 0.12 9.19 -3.61
C THR A 23 1.34 8.95 -4.49
N GLU A 24 2.42 8.36 -3.95
CA GLU A 24 3.63 8.06 -4.70
C GLU A 24 3.39 7.00 -5.78
N ILE A 25 2.59 5.98 -5.49
CA ILE A 25 2.22 4.95 -6.48
C ILE A 25 1.39 5.55 -7.63
N LEU A 26 0.41 6.41 -7.34
CA LEU A 26 -0.43 7.04 -8.38
C LEU A 26 0.33 7.99 -9.32
N ARG A 27 1.54 8.40 -8.94
CA ARG A 27 2.43 9.25 -9.75
C ARG A 27 3.32 8.44 -10.68
N LEU A 28 3.35 7.12 -10.56
CA LEU A 28 4.16 6.27 -11.44
C LEU A 28 3.64 6.36 -12.89
N PRO A 29 4.54 6.35 -13.88
CA PRO A 29 4.16 6.44 -15.29
C PRO A 29 3.60 5.10 -15.77
N MET A 30 2.35 4.82 -15.46
CA MET A 30 1.62 3.61 -15.87
C MET A 30 0.60 3.96 -16.97
N SER A 31 0.28 3.00 -17.83
CA SER A 31 -0.82 3.14 -18.80
C SER A 31 -2.15 3.33 -18.05
N SER A 32 -3.18 3.90 -18.71
CA SER A 32 -4.49 4.08 -18.07
C SER A 32 -5.13 2.75 -17.62
N GLY A 33 -4.91 1.65 -18.36
CA GLY A 33 -5.43 0.34 -17.99
C GLY A 33 -4.72 -0.22 -16.75
N ASP A 34 -3.39 -0.10 -16.72
CA ASP A 34 -2.58 -0.55 -15.59
C ASP A 34 -2.84 0.27 -14.33
N LYS A 35 -3.12 1.57 -14.50
CA LYS A 35 -3.50 2.46 -13.40
C LYS A 35 -4.79 2.00 -12.73
N ASN A 36 -5.82 1.64 -13.50
CA ASN A 36 -7.08 1.13 -12.96
C ASN A 36 -6.86 -0.17 -12.17
N ASN A 37 -6.10 -1.13 -12.72
CA ASN A 37 -5.78 -2.39 -12.02
C ASN A 37 -5.00 -2.13 -10.73
N THR A 38 -4.09 -1.15 -10.74
CA THR A 38 -3.32 -0.77 -9.55
C THR A 38 -4.21 -0.12 -8.50
N GLU A 39 -5.16 0.73 -8.89
CA GLU A 39 -6.09 1.40 -7.97
C GLU A 39 -6.93 0.40 -7.16
N GLU A 40 -7.42 -0.68 -7.79
CA GLU A 40 -8.15 -1.75 -7.06
C GLU A 40 -7.29 -2.40 -5.97
N ALA A 41 -6.05 -2.77 -6.28
CA ALA A 41 -5.12 -3.32 -5.30
C ALA A 41 -4.79 -2.32 -4.18
N MET A 42 -4.68 -1.03 -4.52
CA MET A 42 -4.45 0.04 -3.56
C MET A 42 -5.63 0.25 -2.61
N TYR A 43 -6.87 0.13 -3.10
CA TYR A 43 -8.05 0.23 -2.24
C TYR A 43 -8.09 -0.88 -1.18
N LEU A 44 -7.82 -2.12 -1.58
CA LEU A 44 -7.73 -3.25 -0.65
C LEU A 44 -6.61 -3.03 0.38
N TRP A 45 -5.43 -2.60 -0.08
CA TRP A 45 -4.30 -2.32 0.80
C TRP A 45 -4.61 -1.18 1.80
N ASN A 46 -5.30 -0.12 1.37
CA ASN A 46 -5.74 0.97 2.25
C ASN A 46 -6.70 0.48 3.33
N TYR A 47 -7.70 -0.34 2.96
CA TYR A 47 -8.65 -0.91 3.91
C TYR A 47 -7.95 -1.73 4.99
N ASN A 48 -7.05 -2.64 4.59
CA ASN A 48 -6.30 -3.46 5.53
C ASN A 48 -5.29 -2.65 6.35
N SER A 49 -4.75 -1.57 5.78
CA SER A 49 -3.91 -0.61 6.52
C SER A 49 -4.70 0.11 7.61
N ASP A 50 -5.94 0.54 7.35
CA ASP A 50 -6.80 1.13 8.39
C ASP A 50 -7.13 0.14 9.50
N ALA A 51 -7.35 -1.13 9.16
CA ALA A 51 -7.55 -2.19 10.15
C ALA A 51 -6.29 -2.39 11.03
N TYR A 52 -5.10 -2.36 10.43
CA TYR A 52 -3.84 -2.40 11.17
C TYR A 52 -3.63 -1.16 12.04
N ILE A 53 -3.92 0.05 11.54
CA ILE A 53 -3.74 1.31 12.28
C ILE A 53 -4.62 1.33 13.54
N LYS A 54 -5.82 0.76 13.49
CA LYS A 54 -6.70 0.61 14.67
C LYS A 54 -6.11 -0.31 15.75
N ASN A 55 -5.25 -1.26 15.37
CA ASN A 55 -4.60 -2.18 16.30
C ASN A 55 -3.19 -2.56 15.82
N ILE A 56 -2.23 -1.65 16.02
CA ILE A 56 -0.85 -1.79 15.53
C ILE A 56 -0.08 -2.97 16.15
N LYS A 57 -0.59 -3.57 17.24
CA LYS A 57 -0.01 -4.77 17.86
C LYS A 57 -0.47 -6.07 17.16
N SER A 58 -1.44 -5.99 16.27
CA SER A 58 -1.97 -7.14 15.55
C SER A 58 -0.96 -7.67 14.53
N THR A 59 -0.35 -8.81 14.85
CA THR A 59 0.58 -9.49 13.94
C THR A 59 -0.15 -10.02 12.70
N ALA A 60 -1.41 -10.44 12.86
CA ALA A 60 -2.25 -10.89 11.74
C ALA A 60 -2.52 -9.74 10.75
N ALA A 61 -2.97 -8.58 11.24
CA ALA A 61 -3.24 -7.42 10.38
C ALA A 61 -1.95 -6.91 9.71
N LYS A 62 -0.83 -6.89 10.44
CA LYS A 62 0.49 -6.59 9.87
C LYS A 62 0.85 -7.53 8.71
N GLY A 63 0.60 -8.83 8.88
CA GLY A 63 0.82 -9.84 7.85
C GLY A 63 -0.04 -9.62 6.60
N THR A 64 -1.32 -9.30 6.79
CA THR A 64 -2.24 -8.96 5.69
C THR A 64 -1.73 -7.74 4.91
N VAL A 65 -1.44 -6.63 5.61
CA VAL A 65 -0.93 -5.40 4.97
C VAL A 65 0.37 -5.65 4.19
N MET A 66 1.28 -6.48 4.71
CA MET A 66 2.52 -6.83 4.02
C MET A 66 2.26 -7.67 2.76
N THR A 67 1.34 -8.63 2.85
CA THR A 67 0.98 -9.52 1.74
C THR A 67 0.35 -8.72 0.60
N ASP A 68 -0.62 -7.87 0.94
CA ASP A 68 -1.29 -6.99 -0.02
C ASP A 68 -0.32 -6.00 -0.65
N PHE A 69 0.58 -5.41 0.15
CA PHE A 69 1.61 -4.51 -0.38
C PHE A 69 2.51 -5.23 -1.40
N THR A 70 2.92 -6.46 -1.09
CA THR A 70 3.75 -7.27 -2.00
C THR A 70 3.01 -7.62 -3.29
N ALA A 71 1.73 -7.93 -3.21
CA ALA A 71 0.90 -8.19 -4.39
C ALA A 71 0.74 -6.92 -5.26
N MET A 72 0.49 -5.77 -4.63
CA MET A 72 0.39 -4.48 -5.28
C MET A 72 1.69 -4.09 -6.00
N ILE A 73 2.85 -4.27 -5.37
CA ILE A 73 4.16 -4.01 -6.01
C ILE A 73 4.37 -4.89 -7.23
N LYS A 74 3.97 -6.17 -7.20
CA LYS A 74 4.08 -7.05 -8.39
C LYS A 74 3.24 -6.54 -9.56
N ILE A 75 2.04 -6.03 -9.31
CA ILE A 75 1.19 -5.43 -10.35
C ILE A 75 1.90 -4.21 -10.94
N ILE A 76 2.41 -3.32 -10.08
CA ILE A 76 3.13 -2.11 -10.49
C ILE A 76 4.37 -2.47 -11.32
N ASP A 77 5.18 -3.43 -10.89
CA ASP A 77 6.38 -3.86 -11.60
C ASP A 77 6.05 -4.35 -13.02
N ILE A 78 5.00 -5.16 -13.17
CA ILE A 78 4.53 -5.63 -14.48
C ILE A 78 4.08 -4.46 -15.35
N SER A 79 3.29 -3.54 -14.78
CA SER A 79 2.80 -2.34 -15.46
C SER A 79 3.94 -1.44 -15.96
N LEU A 80 5.02 -1.30 -15.17
CA LEU A 80 6.18 -0.49 -15.52
C LEU A 80 7.09 -1.13 -16.57
N LEU A 81 7.06 -2.46 -16.74
CA LEU A 81 7.79 -3.14 -17.81
C LEU A 81 7.12 -3.00 -19.18
N GLY A 82 5.83 -2.67 -19.21
CA GLY A 82 5.04 -2.49 -20.43
C GLY A 82 5.07 -1.06 -21.00
N ASN A 83 5.65 -0.10 -20.29
CA ASN A 83 5.80 1.31 -20.66
C ASN A 83 7.26 1.66 -20.99
#